data_AF-A0A813Z7L7-F1
#
_entry.id   AF-A0A813Z7L7-F1
#
_cell.length_a   1.000
_cell.length_b   1.000
_cell.length_c   1.000
_cell.angle_alpha   90.00
_cell.angle_beta   90.00
_cell.angle_gamma   90.00
#
_symmetry.space_group_name_H-M   'P 1'
#
loop_
_entity.id
_entity.type
_entity.pdbx_description
1 polymer ?
#
loop_
_entity_poly.entity_id
_entity_poly.type
_entity_poly.pdbx_seq_one_letter_code
_entity_poly.pdbx_strand_id
1 'polypeptide(L)'
;MSQDGAYPHVASSIPLLPFYIQFGWTLSSDDDVFIDGIKSMPNALLQAAIDDGQDVDESKEILYPNYALADTPLEQMYGNNLPRLRRTRKAWDPHNIMCLC
;
A
#
# COMPACT_ATOMS: atom_id res chain seq x y z
N MET A 1 -22.06 2.10 -0.28
CA MET A 1 -20.79 1.93 0.48
C MET A 1 -20.29 3.32 0.87
N SER A 2 -19.71 3.49 2.05
CA SER A 2 -19.15 4.80 2.49
C SER A 2 -18.04 5.24 1.53
N GLN A 3 -18.12 6.47 1.02
CA GLN A 3 -17.12 7.03 0.09
C GLN A 3 -16.11 7.97 0.76
N ASP A 4 -16.25 8.26 2.05
CA ASP A 4 -15.45 9.26 2.79
C ASP A 4 -14.41 8.66 3.75
N GLY A 5 -14.05 7.38 3.56
CA GLY A 5 -13.03 6.67 4.33
C GLY A 5 -11.61 7.24 4.16
N ALA A 6 -10.69 6.83 5.03
CA ALA A 6 -9.28 7.23 4.94
C ALA A 6 -8.61 6.66 3.68
N TYR A 7 -8.86 5.38 3.40
CA TYR A 7 -8.39 4.72 2.18
C TYR A 7 -9.08 5.31 0.94
N PRO A 8 -8.36 5.51 -0.18
CA PRO A 8 -8.95 6.03 -1.40
C PRO A 8 -10.02 5.05 -1.92
N HIS A 9 -11.26 5.50 -1.89
CA HIS A 9 -12.36 4.80 -2.54
C HIS A 9 -12.57 5.51 -3.88
N VAL A 10 -12.10 4.91 -4.97
CA VAL A 10 -12.66 5.28 -6.27
C VAL A 10 -14.08 4.74 -6.30
N ALA A 11 -15.04 5.54 -6.76
CA ALA A 11 -16.40 5.10 -7.05
C ALA A 11 -16.40 4.15 -8.27
N SER A 12 -15.62 3.07 -8.23
CA SER A 12 -15.60 2.08 -9.27
C SER A 12 -16.47 0.90 -8.84
N SER A 13 -17.14 0.30 -9.82
CA SER A 13 -17.82 -0.98 -9.69
C SER A 13 -16.86 -2.16 -9.48
N ILE A 14 -15.56 -1.90 -9.27
CA ILE A 14 -14.52 -2.91 -9.15
C ILE A 14 -14.30 -3.18 -7.65
N PRO A 15 -14.53 -4.41 -7.17
CA PRO A 15 -14.25 -4.76 -5.78
C PRO A 15 -12.77 -4.56 -5.47
N LEU A 16 -12.48 -4.05 -4.27
CA LEU A 16 -11.12 -4.00 -3.74
C LEU A 16 -10.65 -5.44 -3.48
N LEU A 17 -9.71 -5.91 -4.29
CA LEU A 17 -9.09 -7.23 -4.18
C LEU A 17 -7.57 -7.04 -3.95
N PRO A 18 -7.15 -6.65 -2.75
CA PRO A 18 -5.73 -6.45 -2.47
C PRO A 18 -4.97 -7.76 -2.62
N PHE A 19 -3.92 -7.75 -3.45
CA PHE A 19 -3.03 -8.90 -3.61
C PHE A 19 -2.09 -8.98 -2.40
N TYR A 20 -2.13 -10.10 -1.68
CA TYR A 20 -1.32 -10.30 -0.48
C TYR A 20 -0.09 -11.15 -0.82
N ILE A 21 1.09 -10.58 -0.61
CA ILE A 21 2.40 -11.23 -0.79
C ILE A 21 2.99 -11.49 0.58
N GLN A 22 3.43 -12.71 0.84
CA GLN A 22 4.08 -13.07 2.09
C GLN A 22 5.21 -14.06 1.86
N PHE A 23 6.33 -13.82 2.53
CA PHE A 23 7.37 -14.82 2.76
C PHE A 23 7.40 -15.21 4.23
N GLY A 24 7.72 -16.48 4.49
CA GLY A 24 8.02 -16.99 5.82
C GLY A 24 9.31 -17.77 5.77
N TRP A 25 10.23 -17.49 6.69
CA TRP A 25 11.55 -18.11 6.76
C TRP A 25 11.98 -18.30 8.22
N THR A 26 13.01 -19.13 8.42
CA THR A 26 13.41 -19.59 9.77
C THR A 26 14.68 -18.92 10.28
N LEU A 27 15.66 -18.71 9.41
CA LEU A 27 16.98 -18.20 9.80
C LEU A 27 17.00 -16.68 9.64
N SER A 28 17.37 -15.95 10.70
CA SER A 28 17.52 -14.49 10.62
C SER A 28 18.64 -14.05 9.66
N SER A 29 19.55 -14.95 9.28
CA SER A 29 20.54 -14.69 8.24
C SER A 29 19.92 -14.48 6.85
N ASP A 30 18.67 -14.89 6.66
CA ASP A 30 17.97 -14.78 5.39
C ASP A 30 17.09 -13.52 5.31
N ASP A 31 17.03 -12.71 6.39
CA ASP A 31 16.17 -11.52 6.48
C ASP A 31 16.33 -10.61 5.26
N ASP A 32 17.56 -10.26 4.91
CA ASP A 32 17.85 -9.37 3.77
C ASP A 32 17.32 -9.95 2.45
N VAL A 33 17.52 -11.25 2.21
CA VAL A 33 17.07 -11.93 0.99
C VAL A 33 15.54 -11.87 0.85
N PHE A 34 14.81 -12.11 1.94
CA PHE A 34 13.35 -12.11 1.91
C PHE A 34 12.74 -10.71 1.94
N ILE A 35 13.38 -9.75 2.64
CA ILE A 35 12.96 -8.34 2.64
C ILE A 35 13.18 -7.72 1.26
N ASP A 36 14.31 -7.96 0.62
CA ASP A 36 14.57 -7.48 -0.75
C ASP A 36 13.65 -8.19 -1.76
N GLY A 37 13.38 -9.48 -1.54
CA GLY A 37 12.41 -10.25 -2.30
C GLY A 37 11.02 -9.63 -2.26
N ILE A 38 10.48 -9.32 -1.08
CA ILE A 38 9.11 -8.79 -0.97
C ILE A 38 8.99 -7.37 -1.52
N LYS A 39 10.07 -6.58 -1.47
CA LYS A 39 10.13 -5.24 -2.05
C LYS A 39 10.15 -5.25 -3.58
N SER A 40 10.79 -6.23 -4.19
CA SER A 40 10.93 -6.33 -5.65
C SER A 40 9.79 -7.10 -6.33
N MET A 41 9.12 -8.02 -5.61
CA MET A 41 8.09 -8.89 -6.16
C MET A 41 6.89 -8.15 -6.80
N PRO A 42 6.33 -7.06 -6.22
CA PRO A 42 5.20 -6.36 -6.82
C PRO A 42 5.48 -5.89 -8.26
N ASN A 43 6.64 -5.27 -8.48
CA ASN A 43 7.04 -4.78 -9.80
C ASN A 43 7.23 -5.93 -10.80
N ALA A 44 7.80 -7.05 -10.35
CA ALA A 44 7.97 -8.23 -11.19
C ALA A 44 6.62 -8.84 -11.59
N LEU A 45 5.66 -8.92 -10.68
CA LEU A 45 4.32 -9.43 -10.95
C LEU A 45 3.53 -8.51 -11.88
N LEU A 46 3.62 -7.19 -11.66
CA LEU A 46 3.00 -6.19 -12.53
C LEU A 46 3.56 -6.28 -13.95
N GLN A 47 4.88 -6.33 -14.10
CA GLN A 47 5.52 -6.47 -15.41
C GLN A 47 5.08 -7.76 -16.11
N ALA A 48 5.03 -8.89 -15.37
CA ALA A 48 4.55 -10.15 -15.93
C ALA A 48 3.09 -10.08 -16.39
N ALA A 49 2.22 -9.39 -15.65
CA ALA A 49 0.81 -9.19 -16.04
C ALA A 49 0.68 -8.33 -17.31
N ILE A 50 1.50 -7.27 -17.44
CA ILE A 50 1.58 -6.43 -18.65
C ILE A 50 2.04 -7.27 -19.85
N ASP A 51 3.10 -8.06 -19.68
CA ASP A 51 3.68 -8.90 -20.73
C ASP A 51 2.70 -9.99 -21.20
N ASP A 52 1.85 -10.49 -20.29
CA ASP A 52 0.76 -11.44 -20.55
C ASP A 52 -0.47 -10.78 -21.22
N GLY A 53 -0.45 -9.45 -21.39
CA GLY A 53 -1.51 -8.69 -22.05
C GLY A 53 -2.72 -8.40 -21.15
N GLN A 54 -2.57 -8.46 -19.82
CA GLN A 54 -3.63 -8.09 -18.89
C GLN A 54 -3.84 -6.57 -18.88
N ASP A 55 -5.09 -6.13 -18.72
CA ASP A 55 -5.45 -4.72 -18.59
C ASP A 55 -5.20 -4.24 -17.15
N VAL A 56 -3.93 -4.05 -16.82
CA VAL A 56 -3.45 -3.51 -15.53
C VAL A 56 -2.87 -2.12 -15.73
N ASP A 57 -3.17 -1.21 -14.80
CA ASP A 57 -2.74 0.18 -14.85
C ASP A 57 -2.00 0.53 -13.55
N GLU A 58 -0.68 0.61 -13.63
CA GLU A 58 0.21 0.96 -12.51
C GLU A 58 -0.23 2.26 -11.80
N SER A 59 -0.74 3.24 -12.55
CA SER A 59 -1.16 4.53 -11.98
C SER A 59 -2.41 4.43 -11.11
N LYS A 60 -3.13 3.31 -11.20
CA LYS A 60 -4.31 3.01 -10.39
C LYS A 60 -3.98 2.11 -9.19
N GLU A 61 -2.73 1.65 -9.06
CA GLU A 61 -2.32 0.83 -7.93
C GLU A 61 -2.21 1.67 -6.67
N ILE A 62 -3.07 1.39 -5.71
CA ILE A 62 -3.03 1.97 -4.37
C ILE A 62 -2.79 0.81 -3.41
N LEU A 63 -1.77 0.94 -2.57
CA LEU A 63 -1.39 -0.11 -1.64
C LEU A 63 -2.32 -0.12 -0.44
N TYR A 64 -2.87 -1.29 -0.14
CA TYR A 64 -3.73 -1.46 1.01
C TYR A 64 -2.92 -1.35 2.31
N PRO A 65 -3.22 -0.38 3.21
CA PRO A 65 -2.34 -0.06 4.34
C PRO A 65 -2.09 -1.23 5.30
N ASN A 66 -3.03 -2.16 5.43
CA ASN A 66 -2.87 -3.30 6.34
C ASN A 66 -1.83 -4.33 5.84
N TYR A 67 -1.44 -4.27 4.56
CA TYR A 67 -0.41 -5.14 3.96
C TYR A 67 0.84 -4.36 3.51
N ALA A 68 0.88 -3.05 3.75
CA ALA A 68 1.98 -2.21 3.34
C ALA A 68 3.26 -2.51 4.15
N LEU A 69 4.41 -2.38 3.50
CA LEU A 69 5.70 -2.47 4.18
C LEU A 69 5.94 -1.23 5.04
N ALA A 70 6.76 -1.34 6.08
CA ALA A 70 7.00 -0.25 7.03
C ALA A 70 7.55 1.03 6.39
N ASP A 71 8.25 0.92 5.25
CA ASP A 71 8.83 2.03 4.49
C ASP A 71 7.96 2.47 3.29
N THR A 72 6.74 1.94 3.16
CA THR A 72 5.82 2.34 2.08
C THR A 72 5.42 3.81 2.24
N PRO A 73 5.60 4.65 1.20
CA PRO A 73 5.17 6.05 1.22
C PRO A 73 3.66 6.20 1.46
N LEU A 74 3.27 7.17 2.30
CA LEU A 74 1.86 7.45 2.63
C LEU A 74 1.04 7.83 1.39
N GLU A 75 1.67 8.48 0.41
CA GLU A 75 1.05 8.87 -0.87
C GLU A 75 0.59 7.64 -1.66
N GLN A 76 1.33 6.52 -1.61
CA GLN A 76 0.95 5.26 -2.27
C GLN A 76 -0.18 4.52 -1.56
N MET A 77 -0.43 4.83 -0.28
CA MET A 77 -1.51 4.22 0.52
C MET A 77 -2.80 5.05 0.54
N TYR A 78 -2.66 6.38 0.61
CA TYR A 78 -3.77 7.30 0.88
C TYR A 78 -4.03 8.30 -0.24
N GLY A 79 -3.15 8.40 -1.25
CA GLY A 79 -3.32 9.26 -2.42
C GLY A 79 -3.86 10.66 -2.07
N ASN A 80 -4.96 11.04 -2.74
CA ASN A 80 -5.61 12.35 -2.57
C ASN A 80 -6.22 12.59 -1.18
N ASN A 81 -6.39 11.54 -0.35
CA ASN A 81 -6.90 11.69 1.01
C ASN A 81 -5.81 12.14 2.00
N LEU A 82 -4.53 12.03 1.65
CA LEU A 82 -3.41 12.31 2.54
C LEU A 82 -3.41 13.72 3.14
N PRO A 83 -3.73 14.81 2.41
CA PRO A 83 -3.83 16.14 3.00
C PRO A 83 -4.90 16.25 4.10
N ARG A 84 -6.02 15.51 3.96
CA ARG A 84 -7.06 15.45 4.98
C ARG A 84 -6.54 14.72 6.24
N LEU A 85 -5.87 13.59 6.06
CA LEU A 85 -5.29 12.81 7.18
C LEU A 85 -4.25 13.63 7.95
N ARG A 86 -3.34 14.30 7.24
CA ARG A 86 -2.35 15.20 7.87
C ARG A 86 -2.99 16.33 8.69
N ARG A 87 -4.15 16.85 8.27
CA ARG A 87 -4.91 17.84 9.07
C ARG A 87 -5.51 17.21 10.33
N THR A 88 -6.08 16.01 10.21
CA THR A 88 -6.58 15.24 11.36
C THR A 88 -5.47 14.96 12.36
N ARG A 89 -4.30 14.49 11.90
CA ARG A 89 -3.12 14.29 12.75
C ARG A 89 -2.73 15.56 13.49
N LYS A 90 -2.65 16.72 12.82
CA LYS A 90 -2.33 17.98 13.49
C LYS A 90 -3.32 18.39 14.57
N ALA A 91 -4.60 18.04 14.42
CA ALA A 91 -5.64 18.35 15.39
C ALA A 91 -5.61 17.42 16.62
N TRP A 92 -5.30 16.14 16.41
CA TRP A 92 -5.50 15.09 17.43
C TRP A 92 -4.21 14.45 17.95
N ASP A 93 -3.12 14.52 17.20
CA ASP A 93 -1.79 14.05 17.57
C ASP A 93 -0.70 15.11 17.26
N PRO A 94 -0.82 16.33 17.84
CA PRO A 94 0.10 17.44 17.54
C PRO A 94 1.54 17.16 17.98
N HIS A 95 1.73 16.26 18.94
CA HIS A 95 3.04 15.88 19.48
C HIS A 95 3.57 14.57 18.89
N ASN A 96 2.85 13.99 17.92
CA ASN A 96 3.26 12.76 17.23
C ASN A 96 3.53 11.59 18.20
N ILE A 97 2.72 11.47 19.25
CA ILE A 97 2.82 10.40 20.25
C ILE A 97 2.36 9.08 19.64
N MET A 98 1.30 9.14 18.82
CA MET A 98 0.72 7.97 18.17
C MET A 98 1.32 7.71 16.78
N CYS A 99 2.19 8.60 16.30
CA CYS A 99 2.78 8.55 14.96
C CYS A 99 1.73 8.38 13.85
N LEU A 100 0.57 9.06 13.99
CA LEU A 100 -0.49 8.96 12.99
C LEU A 100 -0.02 9.48 11.62
N CYS A 101 -0.66 9.00 10.55
CA CYS A 101 -0.38 9.39 9.17
C CYS A 101 -0.95 10.79 8.82
#